data_AF-A1ZV75-F1
#
_entry.id   AF-A1ZV75-F1
#
_cell.length_a   1.000
_cell.length_b   1.000
_cell.length_c   1.000
_cell.angle_alpha   90.00
_cell.angle_beta   90.00
_cell.angle_gamma   90.00
#
_symmetry.space_group_name_H-M   'P 1'
#
loop_
_entity.id
_entity.type
_entity.pdbx_description
1 polymer ?
#
loop_
_entity_poly.entity_id
_entity_poly.type
_entity_poly.pdbx_seq_one_letter_code
_entity_poly.pdbx_strand_id
1 'polypeptide(L)'
;MLTPNQQNLKKELEWLEEVIQVQRDFQNNLSSKIINVPSIQFGVIANKDKQSIYPEQGLTLAENKDGQTAWYITLCEQPDTVSFVLEQGHLCAIKEGTLLGKLLEAQKDWVLVDMPCRVIKPNNKVAVYQSQVKGWLPRCFTDIPEGFNPEMNLESLKNLVSQLPQNQAKNIQDYIDTVERNLYWKNFYEVRDITQLPSPQLLPNDSSYAQFVYKNKLSFYDRLLLIMSLTAHIEPDFFESKLGKYYDDLSTNHGLIKGGHYDGVFPSGTTFLFLSGVHNLSTRLAHLRWMKQESVLFTNEVVALSAVAPYEPMWAGGLVIAMDYFMFLVEVDSSEEVFLQLS
;
A
#
# COMPACT_ATOMS: atom_id res chain seq x y z
N MET A 1 -1.98 17.98 -17.39
CA MET A 1 -2.29 17.45 -16.05
C MET A 1 -3.74 17.00 -16.06
N LEU A 2 -4.09 15.89 -15.40
CA LEU A 2 -5.48 15.43 -15.29
C LEU A 2 -6.29 16.42 -14.45
N THR A 3 -7.54 16.70 -14.84
CA THR A 3 -8.50 17.47 -14.02
C THR A 3 -8.81 16.71 -12.71
N PRO A 4 -9.33 17.38 -11.66
CA PRO A 4 -9.75 16.68 -10.43
C PRO A 4 -10.74 15.54 -10.71
N ASN A 5 -11.68 15.74 -11.63
CA ASN A 5 -12.62 14.70 -12.05
C ASN A 5 -11.92 13.50 -12.71
N GLN A 6 -10.99 13.75 -13.64
CA GLN A 6 -10.19 12.69 -14.29
C GLN A 6 -9.31 11.95 -13.28
N GLN A 7 -8.75 12.64 -12.28
CA GLN A 7 -8.00 12.00 -11.21
C GLN A 7 -8.88 11.06 -10.36
N ASN A 8 -10.11 11.47 -10.06
CA ASN A 8 -11.07 10.64 -9.33
C ASN A 8 -11.47 9.40 -10.13
N LEU A 9 -11.81 9.56 -11.42
CA LEU A 9 -12.13 8.43 -12.31
C LEU A 9 -10.95 7.46 -12.43
N LYS A 10 -9.72 7.98 -12.55
CA LYS A 10 -8.51 7.15 -12.57
C LYS A 10 -8.35 6.33 -11.28
N LYS A 11 -8.54 6.94 -10.11
CA LYS A 11 -8.48 6.23 -8.82
C LYS A 11 -9.55 5.13 -8.73
N GLU A 12 -10.74 5.37 -9.26
CA GLU A 12 -11.82 4.37 -9.29
C GLU A 12 -11.53 3.21 -10.24
N LEU A 13 -10.91 3.48 -11.40
CA LEU A 13 -10.43 2.43 -12.30
C LEU A 13 -9.33 1.58 -11.66
N GLU A 14 -8.37 2.20 -10.98
CA GLU A 14 -7.33 1.51 -10.21
C GLU A 14 -7.95 0.66 -9.08
N TRP A 15 -8.98 1.18 -8.41
CA TRP A 15 -9.73 0.44 -7.40
C TRP A 15 -10.52 -0.74 -8.00
N LEU A 16 -11.14 -0.58 -9.18
CA LEU A 16 -11.80 -1.68 -9.88
C LEU A 16 -10.80 -2.78 -10.29
N GLU A 17 -9.59 -2.43 -10.69
CA GLU A 17 -8.52 -3.41 -10.93
C GLU A 17 -8.15 -4.16 -9.64
N GLU A 18 -8.10 -3.46 -8.50
CA GLU A 18 -7.84 -4.08 -7.20
C GLU A 18 -8.99 -5.01 -6.75
N VAL A 19 -10.26 -4.64 -7.02
CA VAL A 19 -11.42 -5.51 -6.82
C VAL A 19 -11.28 -6.81 -7.63
N ILE A 20 -10.90 -6.71 -8.91
CA ILE A 20 -10.67 -7.89 -9.78
C ILE A 20 -9.55 -8.78 -9.20
N GLN A 21 -8.43 -8.18 -8.78
CA GLN A 21 -7.30 -8.92 -8.20
C GLN A 21 -7.71 -9.65 -6.92
N VAL A 22 -8.34 -8.94 -5.98
CA VAL A 22 -8.80 -9.53 -4.71
C VAL A 22 -9.75 -10.69 -4.98
N GLN A 23 -10.63 -10.54 -5.96
CA GLN A 23 -11.61 -11.55 -6.23
C GLN A 23 -11.01 -12.82 -6.82
N ARG A 24 -9.99 -12.67 -7.67
CA ARG A 24 -9.13 -13.78 -8.09
C ARG A 24 -8.42 -14.44 -6.90
N ASP A 25 -7.88 -13.64 -5.98
CA ASP A 25 -7.15 -14.17 -4.82
C ASP A 25 -8.06 -15.00 -3.92
N PHE A 26 -9.30 -14.54 -3.69
CA PHE A 26 -10.31 -15.29 -2.95
C PHE A 26 -10.65 -16.62 -3.61
N GLN A 27 -10.85 -16.64 -4.94
CA GLN A 27 -11.09 -17.88 -5.69
C GLN A 27 -9.94 -18.89 -5.59
N ASN A 28 -8.68 -18.41 -5.57
CA ASN A 28 -7.49 -19.25 -5.48
C ASN A 28 -7.07 -19.59 -4.04
N ASN A 29 -7.90 -19.24 -3.04
CA ASN A 29 -7.60 -19.42 -1.63
C ASN A 29 -6.28 -18.79 -1.18
N LEU A 30 -5.87 -17.69 -1.81
CA LEU A 30 -4.72 -16.92 -1.37
C LEU A 30 -5.03 -16.20 -0.05
N SER A 31 -3.99 -16.01 0.77
CA SER A 31 -4.11 -15.56 2.15
C SER A 31 -3.40 -14.24 2.45
N SER A 32 -2.66 -13.66 1.50
CA SER A 32 -2.03 -12.35 1.71
C SER A 32 -1.57 -11.68 0.42
N LYS A 33 -1.65 -10.35 0.41
CA LYS A 33 -0.87 -9.46 -0.45
C LYS A 33 0.42 -9.14 0.32
N ILE A 34 1.51 -9.85 0.03
CA ILE A 34 2.78 -9.59 0.72
C ILE A 34 3.35 -8.27 0.20
N ILE A 35 3.23 -7.22 1.00
CA ILE A 35 3.95 -5.97 0.77
C ILE A 35 5.27 -6.09 1.53
N ASN A 36 6.38 -5.87 0.84
CA ASN A 36 7.69 -5.89 1.45
C ASN A 36 7.71 -4.87 2.59
N VAL A 37 7.96 -5.33 3.82
CA VAL A 37 8.16 -4.42 4.96
C VAL A 37 9.57 -3.85 4.80
N PRO A 38 9.73 -2.56 4.47
CA PRO A 38 11.05 -1.97 4.49
C PRO A 38 11.54 -2.00 5.92
N SER A 39 12.75 -2.47 6.11
CA SER A 39 13.48 -2.36 7.35
C SER A 39 13.60 -0.88 7.79
N ILE A 40 13.41 -0.56 9.08
CA ILE A 40 13.67 0.79 9.60
C ILE A 40 15.14 1.14 9.34
N GLN A 41 15.40 2.29 8.71
CA GLN A 41 16.76 2.74 8.42
C GLN A 41 17.18 3.93 9.27
N PHE A 42 18.41 3.89 9.77
CA PHE A 42 19.05 4.96 10.55
C PHE A 42 20.44 5.25 9.96
N GLY A 43 20.85 6.51 9.79
CA GLY A 43 22.16 6.91 9.31
C GLY A 43 23.21 7.09 10.42
N VAL A 44 24.49 7.06 10.03
CA VAL A 44 25.59 7.58 10.85
C VAL A 44 25.70 9.09 10.58
N ILE A 45 25.63 9.92 11.64
CA ILE A 45 25.83 11.36 11.52
C ILE A 45 27.34 11.65 11.53
N ALA A 46 27.92 11.86 10.34
CA ALA A 46 29.25 12.42 10.22
C ALA A 46 29.24 13.88 10.68
N ASN A 47 29.93 14.21 11.76
CA ASN A 47 30.25 15.61 12.02
C ASN A 47 31.33 16.05 11.02
N LYS A 48 30.94 16.83 9.99
CA LYS A 48 31.86 17.33 8.95
C LYS A 48 33.03 18.16 9.51
N ASP A 49 32.88 18.74 10.71
CA ASP A 49 33.94 19.53 11.36
C ASP A 49 34.94 18.66 12.16
N LYS A 50 34.65 17.35 12.31
CA LYS A 50 35.52 16.38 13.00
C LYS A 50 35.91 15.25 12.05
N GLN A 51 36.51 15.59 10.90
CA GLN A 51 37.04 14.66 9.89
C GLN A 51 38.15 13.69 10.38
N SER A 52 38.42 13.64 11.69
CA SER A 52 39.39 12.74 12.29
C SER A 52 38.99 12.45 13.73
N ILE A 53 38.24 11.38 13.96
CA ILE A 53 38.14 10.78 15.30
C ILE A 53 39.39 9.90 15.47
N TYR A 54 40.53 10.56 15.69
CA TYR A 54 41.79 9.96 16.16
C TYR A 54 42.01 10.35 17.64
N PRO A 55 42.86 9.61 18.39
CA PRO A 55 42.50 8.98 19.66
C PRO A 55 42.75 9.87 20.88
N GLU A 56 42.12 11.04 20.95
CA GLU A 56 42.19 11.83 22.19
C GLU A 56 40.87 11.88 22.96
N GLN A 57 39.70 11.70 22.33
CA GLN A 57 38.40 11.86 23.04
C GLN A 57 37.22 11.01 22.53
N GLY A 58 37.40 9.76 22.10
CA GLY A 58 36.26 8.93 21.69
C GLY A 58 36.59 7.45 21.66
N LEU A 59 36.49 6.79 22.80
CA LEU A 59 36.78 5.37 22.95
C LEU A 59 35.46 4.60 23.00
N THR A 60 35.21 3.78 21.99
CA THR A 60 34.21 2.71 22.05
C THR A 60 34.89 1.44 22.56
N LEU A 61 34.31 0.83 23.59
CA LEU A 61 34.76 -0.44 24.16
C LEU A 61 34.33 -1.59 23.24
N ALA A 62 35.30 -2.35 22.70
CA ALA A 62 35.04 -3.64 22.08
C ALA A 62 35.06 -4.74 23.14
N GLU A 63 34.03 -5.59 23.21
CA GLU A 63 34.13 -6.84 23.96
C GLU A 63 34.80 -7.91 23.10
N ASN A 64 35.95 -8.43 23.55
CA ASN A 64 36.56 -9.62 22.96
C ASN A 64 35.72 -10.86 23.32
N LYS A 65 35.78 -11.92 22.49
CA LYS A 65 35.22 -13.26 22.77
C LYS A 65 35.65 -13.85 24.11
N ASP A 66 36.78 -13.39 24.67
CA ASP A 66 37.32 -13.85 25.97
C ASP A 66 37.00 -12.91 27.16
N GLY A 67 36.23 -11.82 26.95
CA GLY A 67 35.72 -10.95 28.02
C GLY A 67 36.74 -10.14 28.84
N GLN A 68 38.06 -10.28 28.59
CA GLN A 68 39.10 -9.78 29.51
C GLN A 68 39.90 -8.56 29.01
N THR A 69 39.65 -8.00 27.82
CA THR A 69 40.43 -6.84 27.33
C THR A 69 39.56 -5.84 26.57
N ALA A 70 39.57 -4.58 27.03
CA ALA A 70 38.97 -3.46 26.33
C ALA A 70 39.87 -3.04 25.15
N TRP A 71 39.34 -3.06 23.94
CA TRP A 71 40.02 -2.50 22.77
C TRP A 71 39.35 -1.22 22.30
N TYR A 72 40.14 -0.36 21.66
CA TYR A 72 39.65 0.88 21.05
C TYR A 72 39.33 0.64 19.58
N ILE A 73 38.06 0.89 19.23
CA ILE A 73 37.57 0.81 17.85
C ILE A 73 37.55 2.21 17.24
N THR A 74 38.11 2.34 16.04
CA THR A 74 37.83 3.48 15.15
C THR A 74 37.01 2.96 13.98
N LEU A 75 35.87 3.60 13.68
CA LEU A 75 35.13 3.33 12.45
C LEU A 75 36.10 3.53 11.27
N CYS A 76 36.30 2.48 10.48
CA CYS A 76 37.31 2.45 9.43
C CYS A 76 36.84 3.13 8.13
N GLU A 77 35.64 3.70 8.15
CA GLU A 77 34.83 4.02 6.98
C GLU A 77 34.31 5.46 7.12
N GLN A 78 34.23 6.20 6.01
CA GLN A 78 33.63 7.53 6.01
C GLN A 78 32.16 7.40 6.45
N PRO A 79 31.70 8.14 7.48
CA PRO A 79 30.35 7.95 8.03
C PRO A 79 29.25 8.25 7.00
N ASP A 80 29.58 9.04 5.98
CA ASP A 80 28.79 9.40 4.81
C ASP A 80 28.37 8.20 3.93
N THR A 81 28.98 7.01 4.12
CA THR A 81 28.78 5.83 3.26
C THR A 81 28.09 4.65 3.95
N VAL A 82 27.74 4.76 5.23
CA VAL A 82 27.18 3.67 6.04
C VAL A 82 25.76 4.02 6.51
N SER A 83 24.78 3.20 6.14
CA SER A 83 23.40 3.26 6.65
C SER A 83 23.12 2.04 7.53
N PHE A 84 22.26 2.16 8.54
CA PHE A 84 21.75 1.04 9.34
C PHE A 84 20.33 0.67 8.89
N VAL A 85 19.96 -0.61 8.90
CA VAL A 85 18.75 -1.17 8.25
C VAL A 85 18.20 -2.36 9.07
N LEU A 86 16.99 -2.28 9.64
CA LEU A 86 16.35 -3.32 10.47
C LEU A 86 15.94 -4.61 9.72
N GLU A 87 16.82 -5.58 9.53
CA GLU A 87 16.50 -6.87 8.91
C GLU A 87 16.23 -7.98 9.93
N GLN A 88 15.11 -8.70 9.78
CA GLN A 88 14.75 -9.85 10.62
C GLN A 88 14.86 -9.58 12.14
N GLY A 89 14.46 -8.38 12.58
CA GLY A 89 14.52 -7.96 13.98
C GLY A 89 15.86 -7.39 14.46
N HIS A 90 16.84 -7.19 13.57
CA HIS A 90 18.18 -6.69 13.93
C HIS A 90 18.57 -5.48 13.05
N LEU A 91 19.08 -4.39 13.63
CA LEU A 91 19.39 -3.16 12.86
C LEU A 91 20.79 -3.22 12.21
N CYS A 92 20.85 -3.57 10.95
CA CYS A 92 22.08 -3.91 10.24
C CYS A 92 22.83 -2.72 9.63
N ALA A 93 24.13 -2.52 9.88
CA ALA A 93 24.95 -1.58 9.11
C ALA A 93 25.15 -2.10 7.68
N ILE A 94 24.97 -1.26 6.66
CA ILE A 94 25.07 -1.54 5.23
C ILE A 94 25.87 -0.42 4.56
N LYS A 95 26.81 -0.79 3.68
CA LYS A 95 27.51 0.13 2.77
C LYS A 95 27.42 -0.39 1.35
N GLU A 96 26.94 0.45 0.43
CA GLU A 96 26.84 0.12 -1.00
C GLU A 96 26.17 -1.25 -1.27
N GLY A 97 25.15 -1.59 -0.48
CA GLY A 97 24.42 -2.87 -0.58
C GLY A 97 25.10 -4.07 0.09
N THR A 98 26.24 -3.90 0.75
CA THR A 98 26.94 -4.95 1.49
C THR A 98 26.66 -4.84 2.98
N LEU A 99 26.21 -5.94 3.60
CA LEU A 99 26.01 -6.05 5.05
C LEU A 99 27.35 -5.91 5.77
N LEU A 100 27.50 -4.81 6.52
CA LEU A 100 28.63 -4.58 7.41
C LEU A 100 28.36 -5.21 8.78
N GLY A 101 27.16 -5.15 9.35
CA GLY A 101 26.90 -5.91 10.58
C GLY A 101 25.57 -5.58 11.24
N LYS A 102 25.37 -5.84 12.54
CA LYS A 102 24.07 -5.83 13.25
C LYS A 102 24.09 -5.04 14.56
N LEU A 103 23.15 -4.15 14.77
CA LEU A 103 22.85 -3.54 16.07
C LEU A 103 22.16 -4.58 16.94
N LEU A 104 22.70 -4.74 18.13
CA LEU A 104 22.29 -5.75 19.09
C LEU A 104 21.52 -5.13 20.26
N GLU A 105 21.86 -3.89 20.66
CA GLU A 105 21.27 -3.23 21.82
C GLU A 105 21.33 -1.70 21.64
N ALA A 106 20.32 -0.98 22.15
CA ALA A 106 20.33 0.48 22.22
C ALA A 106 20.04 0.95 23.65
N GLN A 107 21.02 1.60 24.27
CA GLN A 107 20.91 2.26 25.57
C GLN A 107 20.77 3.77 25.38
N LYS A 108 20.57 4.50 26.49
CA LYS A 108 20.34 5.95 26.47
C LYS A 108 21.40 6.70 25.66
N ASP A 109 22.67 6.50 25.99
CA ASP A 109 23.79 7.23 25.37
C ASP A 109 24.62 6.38 24.38
N TRP A 110 24.37 5.08 24.31
CA TRP A 110 25.22 4.12 23.60
C TRP A 110 24.40 3.10 22.81
N VAL A 111 24.97 2.61 21.71
CA VAL A 111 24.36 1.65 20.80
C VAL A 111 25.35 0.53 20.51
N LEU A 112 25.01 -0.71 20.87
CA LEU A 112 25.85 -1.88 20.63
C LEU A 112 25.66 -2.35 19.19
N VAL A 113 26.74 -2.35 18.42
CA VAL A 113 26.77 -2.81 17.04
C VAL A 113 27.81 -3.91 16.87
N ASP A 114 27.48 -4.94 16.11
CA ASP A 114 28.39 -5.92 15.55
C ASP A 114 28.79 -5.42 14.16
N MET A 115 30.05 -5.13 13.89
CA MET A 115 30.48 -4.64 12.56
C MET A 115 31.98 -4.89 12.31
N PRO A 116 32.46 -4.95 11.05
CA PRO A 116 33.87 -4.99 10.74
C PRO A 116 34.48 -3.67 11.19
N CYS A 117 35.60 -3.77 11.90
CA CYS A 117 36.26 -2.58 12.40
C CYS A 117 37.77 -2.74 12.38
N ARG A 118 38.47 -1.60 12.39
CA ARG A 118 39.90 -1.59 12.69
C ARG A 118 40.08 -1.46 14.19
N VAL A 119 40.63 -2.52 14.77
CA VAL A 119 40.99 -2.56 16.19
C VAL A 119 42.40 -2.01 16.34
N ILE A 120 42.56 -0.98 17.16
CA ILE A 120 43.88 -0.47 17.54
C ILE A 120 44.28 -1.16 18.84
N LYS A 121 45.30 -2.03 18.78
CA LYS A 121 45.84 -2.66 19.99
C LYS A 121 46.53 -1.61 20.88
N PRO A 122 46.23 -1.52 22.18
CA PRO A 122 46.78 -0.50 23.09
C PRO A 122 48.31 -0.43 23.07
N ASN A 123 48.97 -1.57 22.91
CA ASN A 123 50.42 -1.67 23.10
C ASN A 123 51.25 -1.40 21.83
N ASN A 124 50.66 -1.47 20.62
CA ASN A 124 51.44 -1.40 19.39
C ASN A 124 50.95 -0.39 18.34
N LYS A 125 49.83 0.32 18.56
CA LYS A 125 49.22 1.23 17.56
C LYS A 125 48.98 0.59 16.17
N VAL A 126 49.08 -0.73 16.06
CA VAL A 126 48.81 -1.47 14.83
C VAL A 126 47.30 -1.66 14.73
N ALA A 127 46.71 -1.09 13.69
CA ALA A 127 45.31 -1.30 13.35
C ALA A 127 45.16 -2.68 12.69
N VAL A 128 44.50 -3.62 13.36
CA VAL A 128 44.18 -4.93 12.80
C VAL A 128 42.74 -4.88 12.30
N TYR A 129 42.53 -5.20 11.03
CA TYR A 129 41.18 -5.36 10.48
C TYR A 129 40.56 -6.61 11.09
N GLN A 130 39.39 -6.46 11.71
CA GLN A 130 38.59 -7.57 12.18
C GLN A 130 37.27 -7.61 11.44
N SER A 131 36.88 -8.81 11.02
CA SER A 131 35.74 -9.02 10.14
C SER A 131 34.39 -8.78 10.82
N GLN A 132 34.28 -8.97 12.13
CA GLN A 132 33.08 -8.71 12.95
C GLN A 132 33.50 -8.46 14.40
N VAL A 133 33.12 -7.32 14.96
CA VAL A 133 33.41 -6.94 16.35
C VAL A 133 32.18 -6.26 16.94
N LYS A 134 31.79 -6.69 18.15
CA LYS A 134 30.78 -6.01 18.95
C LYS A 134 31.39 -4.79 19.64
N GLY A 135 30.82 -3.60 19.41
CA GLY A 135 31.28 -2.35 20.00
C GLY A 135 30.14 -1.36 20.26
N TRP A 136 30.28 -0.59 21.33
CA TRP A 136 29.34 0.46 21.74
C TRP A 136 29.60 1.81 21.05
N LEU A 137 28.79 2.22 20.08
CA LEU A 137 28.85 3.54 19.46
C LEU A 137 28.06 4.58 20.30
N PRO A 138 28.59 5.80 20.53
CA PRO A 138 27.78 6.86 21.12
C PRO A 138 26.60 7.20 20.22
N ARG A 139 25.40 7.33 20.80
CA ARG A 139 24.14 7.59 20.05
C ARG A 139 24.18 8.92 19.29
N CYS A 140 24.98 9.89 19.74
CA CYS A 140 25.14 11.17 19.06
C CYS A 140 25.81 11.08 17.67
N PHE A 141 26.38 9.93 17.31
CA PHE A 141 26.87 9.64 15.96
C PHE A 141 25.86 8.90 15.10
N THR A 142 24.61 8.72 15.56
CA THR A 142 23.53 8.12 14.78
C THR A 142 22.31 9.04 14.78
N ASP A 143 21.39 8.82 13.86
CA ASP A 143 20.07 9.47 13.86
C ASP A 143 19.00 8.62 14.58
N ILE A 144 19.42 7.62 15.37
CA ILE A 144 18.53 6.76 16.15
C ILE A 144 17.91 7.60 17.29
N PRO A 145 16.58 7.86 17.29
CA PRO A 145 15.96 8.75 18.26
C PRO A 145 15.97 8.15 19.67
N GLU A 146 16.16 8.97 20.70
CA GLU A 146 16.16 8.53 22.11
C GLU A 146 14.88 7.72 22.43
N GLY A 147 15.02 6.60 23.13
CA GLY A 147 13.90 5.70 23.44
C GLY A 147 13.61 4.61 22.40
N PHE A 148 14.18 4.67 21.20
CA PHE A 148 14.08 3.57 20.23
C PHE A 148 14.84 2.32 20.71
N ASN A 149 14.19 1.16 20.62
CA ASN A 149 14.73 -0.18 20.86
C ASN A 149 14.21 -1.14 19.75
N PRO A 150 15.07 -1.97 19.12
CA PRO A 150 14.67 -2.95 18.11
C PRO A 150 13.55 -3.92 18.50
N GLU A 151 13.39 -4.21 19.79
CA GLU A 151 12.37 -5.13 20.30
C GLU A 151 11.02 -4.45 20.62
N MET A 152 10.87 -3.16 20.32
CA MET A 152 9.62 -2.43 20.56
C MET A 152 8.46 -3.04 19.75
N ASN A 153 7.32 -3.20 20.43
CA ASN A 153 6.07 -3.53 19.75
C ASN A 153 5.49 -2.29 19.04
N LEU A 154 4.47 -2.51 18.20
CA LEU A 154 3.85 -1.47 17.37
C LEU A 154 3.28 -0.30 18.20
N GLU A 155 2.68 -0.56 19.36
CA GLU A 155 2.15 0.49 20.25
C GLU A 155 3.26 1.37 20.83
N SER A 156 4.37 0.74 21.23
CA SER A 156 5.53 1.45 21.76
C SER A 156 6.18 2.32 20.69
N LEU A 157 6.26 1.84 19.44
CA LEU A 157 6.75 2.62 18.30
C LEU A 157 5.84 3.82 17.99
N LYS A 158 4.52 3.66 18.02
CA LYS A 158 3.57 4.78 17.83
C LYS A 158 3.71 5.83 18.93
N ASN A 159 3.82 5.40 20.19
CA ASN A 159 4.03 6.30 21.32
C ASN A 159 5.34 7.08 21.16
N LEU A 160 6.41 6.43 20.74
CA LEU A 160 7.68 7.08 20.45
C LEU A 160 7.52 8.13 19.35
N VAL A 161 6.95 7.77 18.20
CA VAL A 161 6.77 8.69 17.07
C VAL A 161 5.97 9.94 17.44
N SER A 162 4.95 9.81 18.30
CA SER A 162 4.15 10.96 18.75
C SER A 162 4.94 12.02 19.53
N GLN A 163 6.11 11.64 20.07
CA GLN A 163 6.97 12.51 20.89
C GLN A 163 8.19 13.03 20.10
N LEU A 164 8.40 12.53 18.87
CA LEU A 164 9.56 12.87 18.06
C LEU A 164 9.29 14.05 17.11
N PRO A 165 10.32 14.86 16.80
CA PRO A 165 10.22 15.84 15.73
C PRO A 165 10.02 15.17 14.36
N GLN A 166 9.30 15.82 13.44
CA GLN A 166 8.91 15.24 12.14
C GLN A 166 10.06 14.65 11.32
N ASN A 167 11.25 15.25 11.39
CA ASN A 167 12.43 14.78 10.66
C ASN A 167 12.99 13.45 11.19
N GLN A 168 12.84 13.16 12.48
CA GLN A 168 13.27 11.89 13.10
C GLN A 168 12.16 10.83 13.09
N ALA A 169 10.89 11.27 13.08
CA ALA A 169 9.73 10.40 13.06
C ALA A 169 9.51 9.68 11.72
N LYS A 170 9.88 10.30 10.59
CA LYS A 170 9.49 9.85 9.25
C LYS A 170 9.82 8.38 8.96
N ASN A 171 11.06 7.95 9.17
CA ASN A 171 11.47 6.58 8.86
C ASN A 171 10.73 5.54 9.72
N ILE A 172 10.45 5.87 10.99
CA ILE A 172 9.70 4.99 11.89
C ILE A 172 8.22 4.99 11.51
N GLN A 173 7.65 6.15 11.13
CA GLN A 173 6.28 6.26 10.65
C GLN A 173 6.06 5.45 9.37
N ASP A 174 6.95 5.54 8.37
CA ASP A 174 6.87 4.76 7.13
C ASP A 174 6.89 3.24 7.40
N TYR A 175 7.66 2.80 8.39
CA TYR A 175 7.66 1.41 8.87
C TYR A 175 6.35 1.03 9.55
N ILE A 176 5.85 1.85 10.49
CA ILE A 176 4.56 1.65 11.16
C ILE A 176 3.46 1.50 10.12
N ASP A 177 3.38 2.43 9.16
CA ASP A 177 2.38 2.44 8.10
C ASP A 177 2.42 1.14 7.27
N THR A 178 3.62 0.64 6.98
CA THR A 178 3.79 -0.61 6.22
C THR A 178 3.38 -1.84 7.05
N VAL A 179 3.76 -1.89 8.32
CA VAL A 179 3.35 -2.98 9.23
C VAL A 179 1.83 -2.99 9.41
N GLU A 180 1.21 -1.84 9.65
CA GLU A 180 -0.25 -1.71 9.76
C GLU A 180 -0.95 -2.13 8.47
N ARG A 181 -0.42 -1.72 7.32
CA ARG A 181 -0.95 -2.15 6.02
C ARG A 181 -0.89 -3.66 5.86
N ASN A 182 0.20 -4.30 6.28
CA ASN A 182 0.33 -5.76 6.23
C ASN A 182 -0.62 -6.46 7.20
N LEU A 183 -0.81 -5.92 8.42
CA LEU A 183 -1.80 -6.43 9.37
C LEU A 183 -3.21 -6.31 8.82
N TYR A 184 -3.54 -5.17 8.21
CA TYR A 184 -4.81 -4.94 7.54
C TYR A 184 -5.04 -5.98 6.44
N TRP A 185 -4.09 -6.16 5.50
CA TRP A 185 -4.24 -7.13 4.42
C TRP A 185 -4.33 -8.56 4.95
N LYS A 186 -3.53 -8.92 5.95
CA LYS A 186 -3.63 -10.23 6.59
C LYS A 186 -5.06 -10.47 7.12
N ASN A 187 -5.60 -9.53 7.89
CA ASN A 187 -6.96 -9.64 8.43
C ASN A 187 -8.02 -9.65 7.31
N PHE A 188 -7.86 -8.81 6.28
CA PHE A 188 -8.75 -8.75 5.13
C PHE A 188 -8.88 -10.10 4.42
N TYR A 189 -7.75 -10.78 4.14
CA TYR A 189 -7.74 -12.09 3.50
C TYR A 189 -8.18 -13.23 4.42
N GLU A 190 -8.09 -13.05 5.75
CA GLU A 190 -8.67 -13.98 6.73
C GLU A 190 -10.21 -13.87 6.76
N VAL A 191 -10.76 -12.65 6.77
CA VAL A 191 -12.21 -12.40 6.81
C VAL A 191 -12.90 -12.70 5.48
N ARG A 192 -12.23 -12.44 4.34
CA ARG A 192 -12.75 -12.64 2.98
C ARG A 192 -14.03 -11.84 2.67
N ASP A 193 -14.09 -10.62 3.18
CA ASP A 193 -15.18 -9.69 2.91
C ASP A 193 -14.68 -8.56 2.01
N ILE A 194 -15.12 -8.57 0.75
CA ILE A 194 -14.68 -7.60 -0.25
C ILE A 194 -15.08 -6.18 0.10
N THR A 195 -16.14 -5.99 0.89
CA THR A 195 -16.61 -4.65 1.28
C THR A 195 -15.63 -3.93 2.20
N GLN A 196 -14.70 -4.67 2.81
CA GLN A 196 -13.64 -4.09 3.63
C GLN A 196 -12.51 -3.48 2.80
N LEU A 197 -12.44 -3.77 1.49
CA LEU A 197 -11.45 -3.18 0.59
C LEU A 197 -11.63 -1.66 0.59
N PRO A 198 -10.58 -0.87 0.85
CA PRO A 198 -10.74 0.55 1.07
C PRO A 198 -11.05 1.23 -0.25
N SER A 199 -12.24 1.81 -0.37
CA SER A 199 -12.59 2.60 -1.55
C SER A 199 -11.74 3.88 -1.62
N PRO A 200 -11.36 4.35 -2.82
CA PRO A 200 -10.48 5.49 -2.96
C PRO A 200 -11.12 6.76 -2.40
N GLN A 201 -10.30 7.59 -1.74
CA GLN A 201 -10.73 8.93 -1.33
C GLN A 201 -10.78 9.85 -2.55
N LEU A 202 -11.96 10.39 -2.80
CA LEU A 202 -12.25 11.27 -3.92
C LEU A 202 -12.03 12.73 -3.51
N LEU A 203 -11.56 13.54 -4.45
CA LEU A 203 -11.42 14.99 -4.29
C LEU A 203 -12.74 15.64 -4.70
N PRO A 204 -13.54 16.20 -3.77
CA PRO A 204 -14.90 16.67 -4.08
C PRO A 204 -14.93 17.99 -4.87
N ASN A 205 -13.89 18.82 -4.73
CA ASN A 205 -13.83 20.12 -5.39
C ASN A 205 -13.60 19.91 -6.89
N ASP A 206 -14.42 20.58 -7.70
CA ASP A 206 -14.33 20.57 -9.18
C ASP A 206 -14.35 19.15 -9.78
N SER A 207 -15.21 18.27 -9.25
CA SER A 207 -15.44 16.93 -9.79
C SER A 207 -16.91 16.54 -9.68
N SER A 208 -17.57 16.48 -10.83
CA SER A 208 -18.96 16.01 -10.97
C SER A 208 -19.13 14.58 -10.46
N TYR A 209 -18.16 13.70 -10.75
CA TYR A 209 -18.15 12.33 -10.25
C TYR A 209 -18.12 12.27 -8.71
N ALA A 210 -17.17 12.95 -8.07
CA ALA A 210 -17.05 12.91 -6.61
C ALA A 210 -18.27 13.54 -5.92
N GLN A 211 -18.78 14.65 -6.44
CA GLN A 211 -19.99 15.27 -5.93
C GLN A 211 -21.19 14.33 -6.03
N PHE A 212 -21.35 13.62 -7.14
CA PHE A 212 -22.40 12.62 -7.29
C PHE A 212 -22.28 11.48 -6.27
N VAL A 213 -21.08 10.92 -6.10
CA VAL A 213 -20.80 9.85 -5.12
C VAL A 213 -21.17 10.28 -3.71
N TYR A 214 -20.73 11.47 -3.29
CA TYR A 214 -20.98 11.98 -1.93
C TYR A 214 -22.42 12.43 -1.71
N LYS A 215 -23.04 13.14 -2.66
CA LYS A 215 -24.43 13.60 -2.58
C LYS A 215 -25.39 12.42 -2.41
N ASN A 216 -25.18 11.36 -3.19
CA ASN A 216 -26.01 10.16 -3.17
C ASN A 216 -25.57 9.13 -2.12
N LYS A 217 -24.50 9.40 -1.36
CA LYS A 217 -23.94 8.50 -0.33
C LYS A 217 -23.75 7.07 -0.86
N LEU A 218 -23.17 6.96 -2.06
CA LEU A 218 -23.05 5.67 -2.72
C LEU A 218 -22.28 4.67 -1.86
N SER A 219 -22.87 3.49 -1.67
CA SER A 219 -22.25 2.37 -0.95
C SER A 219 -21.07 1.79 -1.75
N PHE A 220 -20.33 0.86 -1.14
CA PHE A 220 -19.31 0.08 -1.83
C PHE A 220 -19.86 -0.52 -3.14
N TYR A 221 -21.05 -1.15 -3.06
CA TYR A 221 -21.67 -1.82 -4.18
C TYR A 221 -22.19 -0.84 -5.23
N ASP A 222 -22.76 0.31 -4.83
CA ASP A 222 -23.15 1.34 -5.80
C ASP A 222 -21.92 1.91 -6.52
N ARG A 223 -20.82 2.20 -5.81
CA ARG A 223 -19.60 2.69 -6.44
C ARG A 223 -19.01 1.69 -7.42
N LEU A 224 -18.98 0.41 -7.04
CA LEU A 224 -18.55 -0.68 -7.93
C LEU A 224 -19.42 -0.75 -9.19
N LEU A 225 -20.74 -0.73 -9.02
CA LEU A 225 -21.68 -0.75 -10.14
C LEU A 225 -21.51 0.46 -11.06
N LEU A 226 -21.32 1.66 -10.48
CA LEU A 226 -21.12 2.91 -11.23
C LEU A 226 -19.85 2.85 -12.06
N ILE A 227 -18.70 2.54 -11.45
CA ILE A 227 -17.43 2.53 -12.17
C ILE A 227 -17.46 1.46 -13.27
N MET A 228 -18.00 0.26 -12.99
CA MET A 228 -18.16 -0.78 -14.00
C MET A 228 -18.99 -0.32 -15.21
N SER A 229 -20.10 0.40 -14.97
CA SER A 229 -20.94 0.92 -16.05
C SER A 229 -20.24 2.01 -16.89
N LEU A 230 -19.32 2.76 -16.29
CA LEU A 230 -18.54 3.79 -16.98
C LEU A 230 -17.35 3.21 -17.74
N THR A 231 -16.71 2.16 -17.21
CA THR A 231 -15.44 1.61 -17.69
C THR A 231 -15.43 1.36 -19.20
N ALA A 232 -16.46 0.69 -19.76
CA ALA A 232 -16.50 0.36 -21.19
C ALA A 232 -16.52 1.59 -22.11
N HIS A 233 -16.90 2.76 -21.60
CA HIS A 233 -16.90 4.03 -22.33
C HIS A 233 -15.58 4.80 -22.19
N ILE A 234 -14.90 4.69 -21.05
CA ILE A 234 -13.70 5.49 -20.73
C ILE A 234 -12.39 4.74 -20.97
N GLU A 235 -12.38 3.42 -20.76
CA GLU A 235 -11.24 2.52 -20.98
C GLU A 235 -11.79 1.21 -21.57
N PRO A 236 -12.08 1.19 -22.89
CA PRO A 236 -12.86 0.10 -23.50
C PRO A 236 -12.20 -1.28 -23.34
N ASP A 237 -10.88 -1.36 -23.44
CA ASP A 237 -10.09 -2.59 -23.30
C ASP A 237 -9.88 -3.03 -21.83
N PHE A 238 -10.38 -2.27 -20.84
CA PHE A 238 -10.09 -2.51 -19.43
C PHE A 238 -10.39 -3.95 -19.00
N PHE A 239 -11.61 -4.45 -19.22
CA PHE A 239 -11.98 -5.77 -18.72
C PHE A 239 -11.19 -6.88 -19.42
N GLU A 240 -10.97 -6.76 -20.73
CA GLU A 240 -10.14 -7.71 -21.47
C GLU A 240 -8.69 -7.70 -20.98
N SER A 241 -8.12 -6.50 -20.79
CA SER A 241 -6.76 -6.30 -20.29
C SER A 241 -6.58 -6.77 -18.85
N LYS A 242 -7.53 -6.48 -17.94
CA LYS A 242 -7.38 -6.79 -16.51
C LYS A 242 -7.76 -8.24 -16.18
N LEU A 243 -8.88 -8.73 -16.69
CA LEU A 243 -9.31 -10.12 -16.45
C LEU A 243 -8.53 -11.10 -17.35
N GLY A 244 -8.11 -10.70 -18.55
CA GLY A 244 -7.32 -11.53 -19.46
C GLY A 244 -5.94 -11.92 -18.93
N LYS A 245 -5.42 -11.18 -17.94
CA LYS A 245 -4.22 -11.58 -17.19
C LYS A 245 -4.41 -12.90 -16.43
N TYR A 246 -5.66 -13.25 -16.12
CA TYR A 246 -6.02 -14.27 -15.14
C TYR A 246 -6.88 -15.38 -15.70
N TYR A 247 -7.63 -15.11 -16.78
CA TYR A 247 -8.61 -16.02 -17.35
C TYR A 247 -8.52 -16.02 -18.88
N ASP A 248 -8.43 -17.21 -19.46
CA ASP A 248 -8.38 -17.38 -20.92
C ASP A 248 -9.77 -17.22 -21.58
N ASP A 249 -10.85 -17.58 -20.87
CA ASP A 249 -12.23 -17.31 -21.30
C ASP A 249 -12.90 -16.27 -20.39
N LEU A 250 -13.02 -15.07 -20.94
CA LEU A 250 -13.56 -13.90 -20.26
C LEU A 250 -15.09 -13.87 -20.23
N SER A 251 -15.74 -14.47 -21.21
CA SER A 251 -17.17 -14.25 -21.46
C SER A 251 -18.08 -15.19 -20.65
N THR A 252 -17.84 -16.50 -20.73
CA THR A 252 -18.79 -17.51 -20.24
C THR A 252 -18.87 -17.55 -18.72
N ASN A 253 -17.73 -17.41 -18.04
CA ASN A 253 -17.64 -17.63 -16.58
C ASN A 253 -17.77 -16.35 -15.75
N HIS A 254 -17.55 -15.17 -16.36
CA HIS A 254 -17.51 -13.88 -15.67
C HIS A 254 -18.63 -12.93 -16.12
N GLY A 255 -19.53 -13.41 -16.99
CA GLY A 255 -20.69 -12.67 -17.46
C GLY A 255 -20.35 -11.47 -18.34
N LEU A 256 -19.14 -11.40 -18.90
CA LEU A 256 -18.79 -10.33 -19.84
C LEU A 256 -19.52 -10.55 -21.17
N ILE A 257 -20.01 -9.46 -21.75
CA ILE A 257 -20.75 -9.48 -23.01
C ILE A 257 -19.84 -8.97 -24.11
N LYS A 258 -19.78 -9.69 -25.24
CA LYS A 258 -19.09 -9.23 -26.44
C LYS A 258 -19.95 -8.21 -27.18
N GLY A 259 -19.37 -7.07 -27.55
CA GLY A 259 -20.05 -6.05 -28.34
C GLY A 259 -20.42 -6.54 -29.75
N GLY A 260 -21.62 -6.21 -30.21
CA GLY A 260 -22.03 -6.48 -31.60
C GLY A 260 -21.45 -5.48 -32.61
N HIS A 261 -21.28 -4.22 -32.18
CA HIS A 261 -20.66 -3.14 -32.97
C HIS A 261 -19.37 -2.61 -32.33
N TYR A 262 -19.11 -3.03 -31.10
CA TYR A 262 -17.95 -2.67 -30.30
C TYR A 262 -17.02 -3.89 -30.26
N ASP A 263 -15.80 -3.75 -30.78
CA ASP A 263 -14.81 -4.84 -30.81
C ASP A 263 -14.12 -4.96 -29.45
N GLY A 264 -14.88 -5.42 -28.46
CA GLY A 264 -14.44 -5.62 -27.09
C GLY A 264 -15.53 -6.22 -26.22
N VAL A 265 -15.28 -6.24 -24.91
CA VAL A 265 -16.20 -6.79 -23.90
C VAL A 265 -16.64 -5.74 -22.89
N PHE A 266 -17.84 -5.87 -22.36
CA PHE A 266 -18.39 -4.96 -21.36
C PHE A 266 -19.14 -5.75 -20.26
N PRO A 267 -19.26 -5.19 -19.04
CA PRO A 267 -19.77 -5.93 -17.89
C PRO A 267 -21.29 -6.06 -17.93
N SER A 268 -21.78 -7.17 -17.37
CA SER A 268 -23.21 -7.40 -17.11
C SER A 268 -23.56 -7.31 -15.64
N GLY A 269 -24.85 -7.40 -15.32
CA GLY A 269 -25.28 -7.67 -13.93
C GLY A 269 -24.65 -8.94 -13.34
N THR A 270 -24.35 -9.93 -14.19
CA THR A 270 -23.65 -11.16 -13.78
C THR A 270 -22.19 -10.89 -13.46
N THR A 271 -21.52 -10.02 -14.22
CA THR A 271 -20.16 -9.54 -13.89
C THR A 271 -20.14 -8.80 -12.56
N PHE A 272 -21.14 -7.96 -12.30
CA PHE A 272 -21.26 -7.28 -11.00
C PHE A 272 -21.40 -8.29 -9.86
N LEU A 273 -22.29 -9.29 -9.99
CA LEU A 273 -22.43 -10.34 -8.98
C LEU A 273 -21.12 -11.09 -8.76
N PHE A 274 -20.39 -11.41 -9.82
CA PHE A 274 -19.08 -12.04 -9.75
C PHE A 274 -18.08 -11.19 -8.94
N LEU A 275 -17.96 -9.90 -9.26
CA LEU A 275 -17.00 -9.00 -8.59
C LEU A 275 -17.43 -8.59 -7.17
N SER A 276 -18.72 -8.64 -6.84
CA SER A 276 -19.26 -8.22 -5.54
C SER A 276 -19.00 -9.18 -4.36
N GLY A 277 -18.22 -10.25 -4.51
CA GLY A 277 -17.96 -11.20 -3.42
C GLY A 277 -19.03 -12.29 -3.26
N VAL A 278 -19.87 -12.52 -4.27
CA VAL A 278 -21.00 -13.48 -4.16
C VAL A 278 -20.51 -14.92 -4.38
N HIS A 279 -20.36 -15.66 -3.27
CA HIS A 279 -19.88 -17.05 -3.29
C HIS A 279 -20.91 -18.11 -2.85
N ASN A 280 -22.09 -17.70 -2.38
CA ASN A 280 -23.15 -18.63 -1.97
C ASN A 280 -24.55 -18.13 -2.35
N LEU A 281 -25.54 -19.02 -2.28
CA LEU A 281 -26.91 -18.72 -2.68
C LEU A 281 -27.53 -17.57 -1.86
N SER A 282 -27.30 -17.55 -0.55
CA SER A 282 -27.88 -16.55 0.34
C SER A 282 -27.35 -15.15 0.02
N THR A 283 -26.04 -15.00 -0.15
CA THR A 283 -25.43 -13.72 -0.54
C THR A 283 -25.86 -13.31 -1.95
N ARG A 284 -26.00 -14.27 -2.87
CA ARG A 284 -26.51 -14.00 -4.22
C ARG A 284 -27.91 -13.41 -4.19
N LEU A 285 -28.83 -14.04 -3.47
CA LEU A 285 -30.22 -13.56 -3.37
C LEU A 285 -30.30 -12.19 -2.69
N ALA A 286 -29.46 -11.93 -1.70
CA ALA A 286 -29.38 -10.62 -1.05
C ALA A 286 -28.93 -9.54 -2.05
N HIS A 287 -27.89 -9.79 -2.85
CA HIS A 287 -27.43 -8.82 -3.85
C HIS A 287 -28.44 -8.59 -4.97
N LEU A 288 -29.13 -9.64 -5.42
CA LEU A 288 -30.21 -9.48 -6.41
C LEU A 288 -31.36 -8.61 -5.88
N ARG A 289 -31.70 -8.74 -4.59
CA ARG A 289 -32.70 -7.87 -3.94
C ARG A 289 -32.17 -6.45 -3.82
N TRP A 290 -30.93 -6.29 -3.34
CA TRP A 290 -30.28 -5.00 -3.20
C TRP A 290 -30.24 -4.24 -4.53
N MET A 291 -29.77 -4.87 -5.62
CA MET A 291 -29.74 -4.24 -6.95
C MET A 291 -31.13 -3.76 -7.38
N LYS A 292 -32.19 -4.52 -7.08
CA LYS A 292 -33.55 -4.18 -7.51
C LYS A 292 -34.23 -3.12 -6.64
N GLN A 293 -33.95 -3.10 -5.34
CA GLN A 293 -34.77 -2.37 -4.36
C GLN A 293 -34.01 -1.32 -3.57
N GLU A 294 -32.69 -1.43 -3.47
CA GLU A 294 -31.88 -0.65 -2.54
C GLU A 294 -30.75 0.13 -3.22
N SER A 295 -30.27 -0.32 -4.39
CA SER A 295 -29.25 0.41 -5.14
C SER A 295 -29.78 1.74 -5.61
N VAL A 296 -29.06 2.81 -5.25
CA VAL A 296 -29.40 4.19 -5.66
C VAL A 296 -29.35 4.32 -7.19
N LEU A 297 -28.47 3.57 -7.84
CA LEU A 297 -28.25 3.68 -9.28
C LEU A 297 -29.36 3.03 -10.11
N PHE A 298 -29.85 1.87 -9.67
CA PHE A 298 -30.99 1.22 -10.33
C PHE A 298 -32.31 1.91 -10.00
N THR A 299 -32.52 2.31 -8.74
CA THR A 299 -33.77 2.94 -8.32
C THR A 299 -33.99 4.31 -8.94
N ASN A 300 -32.92 5.06 -9.21
CA ASN A 300 -32.97 6.37 -9.88
C ASN A 300 -32.67 6.30 -11.39
N GLU A 301 -32.67 5.09 -11.98
CA GLU A 301 -32.43 4.86 -13.41
C GLU A 301 -31.11 5.47 -13.96
N VAL A 302 -30.11 5.59 -13.09
CA VAL A 302 -28.75 6.02 -13.46
C VAL A 302 -28.07 4.90 -14.25
N VAL A 303 -28.24 3.66 -13.76
CA VAL A 303 -27.73 2.44 -14.40
C VAL A 303 -28.90 1.47 -14.60
N ALA A 304 -28.95 0.85 -15.78
CA ALA A 304 -29.92 -0.16 -16.16
C ALA A 304 -29.21 -1.41 -16.72
N LEU A 305 -29.99 -2.48 -16.92
CA LEU A 305 -29.53 -3.66 -17.65
C LEU A 305 -30.06 -3.62 -19.09
N SER A 306 -29.22 -3.95 -20.06
CA SER A 306 -29.67 -4.15 -21.44
C SER A 306 -30.67 -5.30 -21.53
N ALA A 307 -31.50 -5.30 -22.58
CA ALA A 307 -32.34 -6.45 -22.89
C ALA A 307 -31.48 -7.70 -23.14
N VAL A 308 -32.03 -8.86 -22.76
CA VAL A 308 -31.45 -10.18 -22.98
C VAL A 308 -32.32 -10.99 -23.94
N ALA A 309 -31.79 -12.06 -24.53
CA ALA A 309 -32.57 -12.91 -25.42
C ALA A 309 -33.71 -13.62 -24.66
N PRO A 310 -34.79 -14.04 -25.34
CA PRO A 310 -35.82 -14.85 -24.71
C PRO A 310 -35.23 -16.07 -24.01
N TYR A 311 -35.74 -16.38 -22.82
CA TYR A 311 -35.30 -17.50 -21.96
C TYR A 311 -33.91 -17.33 -21.31
N GLU A 312 -33.25 -16.17 -21.44
CA GLU A 312 -32.04 -15.87 -20.69
C GLU A 312 -32.33 -15.27 -19.29
N PRO A 313 -31.41 -15.46 -18.32
CA PRO A 313 -31.52 -14.81 -17.02
C PRO A 313 -31.47 -13.29 -17.16
N MET A 314 -32.36 -12.58 -16.48
CA MET A 314 -32.43 -11.10 -16.57
C MET A 314 -31.10 -10.38 -16.23
N TRP A 315 -30.29 -10.97 -15.35
CA TRP A 315 -29.01 -10.40 -14.90
C TRP A 315 -27.86 -10.66 -15.88
N ALA A 316 -28.11 -11.38 -16.98
CA ALA A 316 -27.16 -11.52 -18.08
C ALA A 316 -27.07 -10.24 -18.94
N GLY A 317 -27.99 -9.28 -18.75
CA GLY A 317 -27.97 -8.00 -19.47
C GLY A 317 -26.76 -7.15 -19.11
N GLY A 318 -26.27 -6.39 -20.09
CA GLY A 318 -25.13 -5.47 -19.94
C GLY A 318 -25.46 -4.32 -19.02
N LEU A 319 -24.48 -3.84 -18.25
CA LEU A 319 -24.63 -2.62 -17.47
C LEU A 319 -24.60 -1.42 -18.43
N VAL A 320 -25.68 -0.64 -18.43
CA VAL A 320 -25.84 0.53 -19.28
C VAL A 320 -26.07 1.74 -18.39
N ILE A 321 -25.21 2.75 -18.53
CA ILE A 321 -25.41 4.04 -17.86
C ILE A 321 -26.28 4.95 -18.74
N ALA A 322 -27.20 5.69 -18.12
CA ALA A 322 -27.99 6.69 -18.82
C ALA A 322 -27.11 7.82 -19.36
N MET A 323 -27.38 8.28 -20.59
CA MET A 323 -26.49 9.18 -21.34
C MET A 323 -26.23 10.50 -20.61
N ASP A 324 -27.26 11.11 -20.02
CA ASP A 324 -27.11 12.39 -19.30
C ASP A 324 -26.21 12.26 -18.08
N TYR A 325 -26.33 11.14 -17.36
CA TYR A 325 -25.44 10.83 -16.24
C TYR A 325 -24.02 10.53 -16.73
N PHE A 326 -23.85 9.82 -17.84
CA PHE A 326 -22.53 9.62 -18.44
C PHE A 326 -21.87 10.97 -18.73
N MET A 327 -22.51 11.82 -19.54
CA MET A 327 -21.98 13.13 -19.93
C MET A 327 -21.61 13.99 -18.73
N PHE A 328 -22.45 14.02 -17.70
CA PHE A 328 -22.20 14.74 -16.45
C PHE A 328 -21.03 14.15 -15.65
N LEU A 329 -21.02 12.84 -15.39
CA LEU A 329 -20.03 12.21 -14.53
C LEU A 329 -18.63 12.22 -15.14
N VAL A 330 -18.52 12.10 -16.46
CA VAL A 330 -17.24 12.17 -17.17
C VAL A 330 -16.88 13.58 -17.65
N GLU A 331 -17.77 14.56 -17.46
CA GLU A 331 -17.61 15.97 -17.83
C GLU A 331 -17.27 16.16 -19.32
N VAL A 332 -17.98 15.43 -20.20
CA VAL A 332 -17.78 15.50 -21.66
C VAL A 332 -18.42 16.77 -22.25
N ASP A 333 -19.55 17.22 -21.71
CA ASP A 333 -20.19 18.48 -22.05
C ASP A 333 -20.26 19.38 -20.81
N SER A 334 -19.56 20.51 -20.85
CA SER A 334 -19.49 21.50 -19.77
C SER A 334 -20.59 22.55 -19.90
N SER A 335 -21.86 22.13 -20.03
CA SER A 335 -23.00 23.03 -19.90
C SER A 335 -23.72 22.79 -18.55
N GLU A 336 -23.89 23.85 -17.77
CA GLU A 336 -24.48 23.85 -16.41
C GLU A 336 -25.92 23.32 -16.33
N GLU A 337 -26.59 23.06 -17.47
CA GLU A 337 -28.01 22.71 -17.54
C GLU A 337 -28.35 21.33 -16.95
N VAL A 338 -27.40 20.38 -16.91
CA VAL A 338 -27.66 19.05 -16.31
C VAL A 338 -27.87 19.13 -14.79
N PHE A 339 -27.30 20.14 -14.13
CA PHE A 339 -27.38 20.30 -12.68
C PHE A 339 -28.80 20.63 -12.18
N LEU A 340 -29.64 21.23 -13.03
CA LEU A 340 -31.01 21.66 -12.69
C LEU A 340 -32.08 20.58 -12.91
N GLN A 341 -31.76 19.49 -13.62
CA GLN A 341 -32.69 18.37 -13.81
C GLN A 341 -32.46 17.23 -12.81
N LEU A 342 -31.31 17.21 -12.11
CA LEU A 342 -30.91 16.18 -11.14
C LEU A 342 -30.98 16.66 -9.67
N SER A 343 -31.64 17.79 -9.41
CA SER A 343 -31.96 18.35 -8.09
C SER A 343 -33.44 18.17 -7.80
#